data_AF-A0A659UDL3-F1
#
_entry.id   AF-A0A659UDL3-F1
#
_cell.length_a   1.000
_cell.length_b   1.000
_cell.length_c   1.000
_cell.angle_alpha   90.00
_cell.angle_beta   90.00
_cell.angle_gamma   90.00
#
_symmetry.space_group_name_H-M   'P 1'
#
loop_
_entity.id
_entity.type
_entity.pdbx_description
1 polymer ?
#
loop_
_entity_poly.entity_id
_entity_poly.type
_entity_poly.pdbx_seq_one_letter_code
_entity_poly.pdbx_strand_id
1 'polypeptide(L)'
;RTLIAATTSMRAAGHPVRVWTYSPNKLEILLPLGVEVRTADDVMPRALFDRIVAGSEIRYFSDAFRYAVLYEHGGLWMDCDVVMLRPFPFRGDYFFNLQWRGGHQGHFICGNVIYAEAY
;
A
#
# COMPACT_ATOMS: atom_id res chain seq x y z
N ARG A 1 -12.02 0.94 10.92
CA ARG A 1 -11.23 1.32 12.12
C ARG A 1 -9.73 1.14 11.85
N THR A 2 -9.28 -0.04 11.40
CA THR A 2 -7.87 -0.31 11.05
C THR A 2 -7.29 0.66 10.01
N LEU A 3 -7.96 0.84 8.86
CA LEU A 3 -7.50 1.75 7.80
C LEU A 3 -7.30 3.20 8.29
N ILE A 4 -8.21 3.69 9.12
CA ILE A 4 -8.09 5.03 9.71
C ILE A 4 -6.83 5.10 10.57
N ALA A 5 -6.61 4.13 11.46
CA ALA A 5 -5.42 4.11 12.31
C ALA A 5 -4.11 4.01 11.51
N ALA A 6 -4.06 3.17 10.48
CA ALA A 6 -2.89 3.03 9.61
C ALA A 6 -2.57 4.35 8.91
N THR A 7 -3.53 4.90 8.18
CA THR A 7 -3.33 6.13 7.39
C THR A 7 -3.05 7.36 8.26
N THR A 8 -3.72 7.51 9.40
CA THR A 8 -3.44 8.63 10.31
C THR A 8 -2.08 8.50 11.00
N SER A 9 -1.61 7.28 11.30
CA SER A 9 -0.26 7.08 11.84
C SER A 9 0.83 7.50 10.85
N MET A 10 0.66 7.18 9.56
CA MET A 10 1.58 7.60 8.49
C MET A 10 1.58 9.13 8.32
N ARG A 11 0.40 9.76 8.36
CA ARG A 11 0.26 11.22 8.37
C ARG A 11 0.95 11.85 9.58
N ALA A 12 0.73 11.30 10.78
CA ALA A 12 1.33 11.79 12.02
C ALA A 12 2.86 11.64 12.03
N ALA A 13 3.39 10.62 11.35
CA ALA A 13 4.82 10.45 11.11
C ALA A 13 5.38 11.37 10.01
N GLY A 14 4.58 12.29 9.45
CA GLY A 14 5.02 13.34 8.54
C GLY A 14 4.98 12.97 7.04
N HIS A 15 4.36 11.85 6.66
CA HIS A 15 4.30 11.44 5.26
C HIS A 15 3.00 11.91 4.57
N PRO A 16 3.04 12.33 3.29
CA PRO A 16 1.83 12.37 2.47
C PRO A 16 1.27 10.96 2.32
N VAL A 17 -0.05 10.81 2.39
CA VAL A 17 -0.70 9.50 2.34
C VAL A 17 -1.77 9.52 1.27
N ARG A 18 -1.72 8.53 0.39
CA ARG A 18 -2.70 8.27 -0.66
C ARG A 18 -3.29 6.88 -0.49
N VAL A 19 -4.61 6.77 -0.59
CA VAL A 19 -5.34 5.50 -0.61
C VAL A 19 -6.02 5.35 -1.96
N TRP A 20 -5.73 4.24 -2.64
CA TRP A 20 -6.34 3.87 -3.91
C TRP A 20 -7.56 3.00 -3.67
N THR A 21 -8.68 3.33 -4.31
CA THR A 21 -9.92 2.58 -4.15
C THR A 21 -10.80 2.62 -5.38
N TYR A 22 -11.55 1.56 -5.59
CA TYR A 22 -12.64 1.49 -6.57
C TYR A 22 -13.95 2.11 -6.05
N SER A 23 -13.99 2.68 -4.85
CA SER A 23 -15.19 3.30 -4.29
C SER A 23 -14.83 4.53 -3.46
N PRO A 24 -14.37 5.62 -4.11
CA PRO A 24 -13.88 6.81 -3.41
C PRO A 24 -14.90 7.40 -2.43
N ASN A 25 -16.18 7.42 -2.79
CA ASN A 25 -17.25 7.94 -1.95
C ASN A 25 -17.37 7.20 -0.60
N LYS A 26 -16.96 5.92 -0.53
CA LYS A 26 -16.96 5.16 0.73
C LYS A 26 -15.82 5.56 1.68
N LEU A 27 -14.82 6.27 1.18
CA LEU A 27 -13.62 6.68 1.91
C LEU A 27 -13.52 8.20 2.12
N GLU A 28 -14.60 8.96 1.87
CA GLU A 28 -14.63 10.42 2.10
C GLU A 28 -14.25 10.82 3.53
N ILE A 29 -14.50 9.93 4.51
CA ILE A 29 -14.09 10.12 5.91
C ILE A 29 -12.56 10.31 6.09
N LEU A 30 -11.75 9.88 5.12
CA LEU A 30 -10.30 10.04 5.14
C LEU A 30 -9.85 11.44 4.68
N LEU A 31 -10.67 12.15 3.91
CA LEU A 31 -10.30 13.46 3.35
C LEU A 31 -10.05 14.52 4.45
N PRO A 32 -10.90 14.67 5.49
CA PRO A 32 -10.63 15.61 6.58
C PRO A 32 -9.41 15.23 7.42
N LEU A 33 -8.91 13.99 7.30
CA LEU A 33 -7.71 13.50 7.98
C LEU A 33 -6.42 13.78 7.18
N GLY A 34 -6.53 14.51 6.06
CA GLY A 34 -5.41 14.86 5.20
C GLY A 34 -4.89 13.69 4.36
N VAL A 35 -5.71 12.65 4.16
CA VAL A 35 -5.40 11.51 3.29
C VAL A 35 -6.00 11.77 1.91
N GLU A 36 -5.19 11.63 0.87
CA GLU A 36 -5.63 11.70 -0.51
C GLU A 36 -6.34 10.40 -0.89
N VAL A 37 -7.56 10.48 -1.45
CA VAL A 37 -8.29 9.31 -1.96
C VAL A 37 -8.27 9.36 -3.49
N ARG A 38 -7.79 8.29 -4.13
CA ARG A 38 -7.65 8.20 -5.59
C ARG A 38 -8.37 6.98 -6.14
N THR A 39 -8.80 7.07 -7.40
CA THR A 39 -9.48 5.94 -8.06
C THR A 39 -8.46 4.88 -8.44
N ALA A 40 -8.64 3.65 -7.97
CA ALA A 40 -7.76 2.54 -8.33
C ALA A 40 -7.77 2.23 -9.84
N ASP A 41 -8.82 2.69 -10.53
CA ASP A 41 -8.99 2.57 -11.98
C ASP A 41 -7.87 3.26 -12.79
N ASP A 42 -7.22 4.29 -12.22
CA ASP A 42 -6.10 5.00 -12.86
C ASP A 42 -4.85 4.11 -12.99
N VAL A 43 -4.68 3.13 -12.09
CA VAL A 43 -3.49 2.25 -12.01
C VAL A 43 -3.79 0.87 -12.59
N MET A 44 -4.95 0.32 -12.24
CA MET A 44 -5.43 -0.95 -12.79
C MET A 44 -6.91 -0.79 -13.13
N PRO A 45 -7.34 -1.08 -14.36
CA PRO A 45 -8.76 -0.97 -14.71
C PRO A 45 -9.64 -1.92 -13.89
N ARG A 46 -10.83 -1.48 -13.51
CA ARG A 46 -11.82 -2.27 -12.76
C ARG A 46 -12.11 -3.60 -13.43
N ALA A 47 -12.21 -3.64 -14.75
CA ALA A 47 -12.47 -4.88 -15.48
C ALA A 47 -11.37 -5.94 -15.24
N LEU A 48 -10.12 -5.51 -15.02
CA LEU A 48 -9.03 -6.40 -14.65
C LEU A 48 -9.15 -6.84 -13.18
N PHE A 49 -9.50 -5.94 -12.27
CA PHE A 49 -9.81 -6.29 -10.88
C PHE A 49 -10.93 -7.32 -10.79
N ASP A 50 -12.07 -7.07 -11.45
CA ASP A 50 -13.23 -7.96 -11.45
C ASP A 50 -12.85 -9.35 -11.98
N ARG A 51 -12.03 -9.40 -13.04
CA ARG A 51 -11.53 -10.66 -13.61
C ARG A 51 -10.62 -11.41 -12.64
N ILE A 52 -9.67 -10.72 -12.00
CA ILE A 52 -8.73 -11.34 -11.05
C ILE A 52 -9.49 -11.86 -9.84
N VAL A 53 -10.39 -11.07 -9.26
CA VAL A 53 -11.15 -11.46 -8.06
C VAL A 53 -12.19 -12.56 -8.36
N ALA A 54 -12.73 -12.61 -9.59
CA ALA A 54 -13.59 -13.72 -10.00
C ALA A 54 -12.84 -15.07 -10.10
N GLY A 55 -11.55 -15.03 -10.46
CA GLY A 55 -10.72 -16.23 -10.65
C GLY A 55 -9.74 -16.53 -9.52
N SER A 56 -9.61 -15.65 -8.52
CA SER A 56 -8.59 -15.74 -7.47
C SER A 56 -8.97 -14.93 -6.22
N GLU A 57 -8.20 -15.11 -5.15
CA GLU A 57 -8.39 -14.31 -3.95
C GLU A 57 -7.94 -12.85 -4.12
N ILE A 58 -8.62 -11.92 -3.45
CA ILE A 58 -8.31 -10.48 -3.47
C ILE A 58 -6.86 -10.16 -3.07
N ARG A 59 -6.21 -11.01 -2.27
CA ARG A 59 -4.79 -10.83 -1.90
C ARG A 59 -3.87 -10.86 -3.12
N TYR A 60 -4.17 -11.66 -4.15
CA TYR A 60 -3.38 -11.68 -5.38
C TYR A 60 -3.55 -10.42 -6.21
N PHE A 61 -4.75 -9.82 -6.21
CA PHE A 61 -4.94 -8.50 -6.78
C PHE A 61 -4.11 -7.46 -6.04
N SER A 62 -4.14 -7.47 -4.70
CA SER A 62 -3.30 -6.58 -3.87
C SER A 62 -1.81 -6.75 -4.18
N ASP A 63 -1.36 -7.99 -4.40
CA ASP A 63 0.00 -8.29 -4.83
C ASP A 63 0.37 -7.65 -6.16
N ALA A 64 -0.50 -7.72 -7.17
CA ALA A 64 -0.25 -7.06 -8.46
C ALA A 64 -0.32 -5.54 -8.35
N PHE A 65 -1.33 -5.02 -7.66
CA PHE A 65 -1.61 -3.59 -7.55
C PHE A 65 -0.47 -2.83 -6.90
N ARG A 66 0.17 -3.39 -5.86
CA ARG A 66 1.29 -2.71 -5.20
C ARG A 66 2.47 -2.49 -6.14
N TYR A 67 2.76 -3.44 -7.03
CA TYR A 67 3.85 -3.29 -7.99
C TYR A 67 3.47 -2.31 -9.08
N ALA A 68 2.23 -2.35 -9.58
CA ALA A 68 1.74 -1.41 -10.58
C ALA A 68 1.81 0.04 -10.08
N VAL A 69 1.30 0.31 -8.87
CA VAL A 69 1.31 1.67 -8.32
C VAL A 69 2.72 2.17 -8.01
N LEU A 70 3.61 1.29 -7.53
CA LEU A 70 5.01 1.65 -7.26
C LEU A 70 5.77 1.90 -8.55
N TYR A 71 5.48 1.14 -9.62
CA TYR A 71 6.07 1.38 -10.93
C TYR A 71 5.68 2.76 -11.48
N GLU A 72 4.40 3.13 -11.40
CA GLU A 72 3.89 4.38 -11.96
C GLU A 72 4.17 5.62 -11.10
N HIS A 73 4.23 5.47 -9.77
CA HIS A 73 4.29 6.61 -8.86
C HIS A 73 5.48 6.60 -7.91
N GLY A 74 6.21 5.49 -7.81
CA GLY A 74 7.24 5.29 -6.81
C GLY A 74 6.71 5.46 -5.38
N GLY A 75 7.63 5.76 -4.47
CA GLY A 75 7.33 6.05 -3.08
C GLY A 75 7.24 4.80 -2.22
N LEU A 76 6.50 4.91 -1.12
CA LEU A 76 6.39 3.87 -0.10
C LEU A 76 4.99 3.25 -0.13
N TRP A 77 4.91 1.98 -0.53
CA TRP A 77 3.73 1.15 -0.31
C TRP A 77 3.73 0.65 1.13
N MET A 78 2.57 0.72 1.79
CA MET A 78 2.32 0.11 3.08
C MET A 78 0.93 -0.51 3.08
N ASP A 79 0.81 -1.74 3.58
CA ASP A 79 -0.49 -2.39 3.77
C ASP A 79 -1.36 -1.60 4.76
N CYS A 80 -2.67 -1.69 4.58
CA CYS A 80 -3.67 -0.90 5.32
C CYS A 80 -3.84 -1.31 6.79
N ASP A 81 -3.07 -2.29 7.26
CA ASP A 81 -2.97 -2.77 8.63
C ASP A 81 -1.61 -2.49 9.28
N VAL A 82 -0.72 -1.78 8.59
CA VAL A 82 0.58 -1.33 9.13
C VAL A 82 0.45 0.06 9.74
N VAL A 83 0.95 0.22 10.97
CA VAL A 83 1.08 1.52 11.63
C VAL A 83 2.51 2.04 11.58
N MET A 84 2.67 3.34 11.30
CA MET A 84 3.96 4.02 11.29
C MET A 84 4.17 4.79 12.59
N LEU A 85 5.19 4.41 13.36
CA LEU A 85 5.49 5.05 14.64
C LEU A 85 6.49 6.22 14.53
N ARG A 86 7.28 6.24 13.46
CA ARG A 86 8.32 7.26 13.19
C ARG A 86 8.46 7.47 11.69
N PRO A 87 8.97 8.63 11.24
CA PRO A 87 9.22 8.86 9.83
C PRO A 87 10.12 7.76 9.25
N PHE A 88 9.78 7.24 8.07
CA PHE A 88 10.61 6.29 7.32
C PHE A 88 11.76 7.03 6.60
N PRO A 89 13.03 6.93 7.07
CA PRO A 89 14.12 7.79 6.59
C PRO A 89 14.96 7.13 5.48
N PHE A 90 14.42 6.10 4.80
CA PHE A 90 15.18 5.31 3.83
C PHE A 90 15.67 6.15 2.63
N ARG A 91 16.83 5.77 2.10
CA ARG A 91 17.50 6.35 0.94
C ARG A 91 18.08 5.21 0.10
N GLY A 92 17.77 5.20 -1.19
CA GLY A 92 18.19 4.17 -2.15
C GLY A 92 17.03 3.78 -3.07
N ASP A 93 17.33 3.02 -4.12
CA ASP A 93 16.39 2.79 -5.22
C ASP A 93 15.23 1.87 -4.83
N TYR A 94 15.49 0.88 -3.98
CA TYR A 94 14.51 -0.14 -3.56
C TYR A 94 14.66 -0.52 -2.09
N PHE A 95 13.52 -0.68 -1.40
CA PHE A 95 13.45 -1.29 -0.06
C PHE A 95 12.42 -2.42 -0.07
N PHE A 96 12.78 -3.54 0.55
CA PHE A 96 11.88 -4.68 0.76
C PHE A 96 11.87 -5.05 2.24
N ASN A 97 10.67 -5.12 2.84
CA ASN A 97 10.54 -5.59 4.20
C ASN A 97 10.82 -7.09 4.32
N LEU A 98 11.40 -7.49 5.45
CA LEU A 98 11.70 -8.88 5.75
C LEU A 98 10.88 -9.36 6.95
N GLN A 99 10.25 -10.53 6.83
CA GLN A 99 9.58 -11.19 7.94
C GLN A 99 10.37 -12.42 8.36
N TRP A 100 10.48 -12.62 9.68
CA TRP A 100 11.11 -13.80 10.25
C TRP A 100 10.20 -15.02 10.11
N ARG A 101 10.73 -16.14 9.61
CA ARG A 101 9.97 -17.37 9.36
C ARG A 101 10.12 -18.44 10.45
N GLY A 102 10.93 -18.18 11.48
CA GLY A 102 11.15 -19.10 12.61
C GLY A 102 12.39 -19.98 12.45
N GLY A 103 13.07 -20.24 13.58
CA GLY A 103 14.17 -21.22 13.71
C GLY A 103 15.29 -21.05 12.68
N HIS A 104 15.60 -22.12 11.95
CA HIS A 104 16.68 -22.17 10.95
C HIS A 104 16.25 -21.66 9.55
N GLN A 105 14.98 -21.26 9.37
CA GLN A 105 14.45 -20.90 8.05
C GLN A 105 14.70 -19.43 7.66
N GLY A 106 15.27 -18.63 8.56
CA GLY A 106 15.72 -17.28 8.24
C GLY A 106 14.59 -16.28 8.00
N HIS A 107 14.91 -15.27 7.19
CA HIS A 107 14.00 -14.21 6.78
C HIS A 107 13.50 -14.43 5.35
N PHE A 108 12.31 -13.94 5.05
CA PHE A 108 11.77 -13.87 3.69
C PHE A 108 11.22 -12.47 3.41
N ILE A 109 11.16 -12.10 2.13
CA ILE A 109 10.60 -10.82 1.69
C ILE A 109 9.08 -10.85 1.91
N CYS A 110 8.58 -9.81 2.58
CA CYS A 110 7.16 -9.58 2.80
C CYS A 110 6.72 -8.32 2.04
N GLY A 111 5.63 -8.43 1.28
CA GLY A 111 5.14 -7.36 0.42
C GLY A 111 4.37 -6.25 1.15
N ASN A 112 4.33 -6.27 2.48
CA ASN A 112 3.52 -5.36 3.27
C ASN A 112 4.11 -3.95 3.42
N VAL A 113 5.43 -3.80 3.20
CA VAL A 113 6.10 -2.50 3.11
C VAL A 113 7.19 -2.58 2.04
N ILE A 114 7.06 -1.78 0.98
CA ILE A 114 7.98 -1.75 -0.16
C ILE A 114 8.23 -0.29 -0.54
N TYR A 115 9.47 0.07 -0.82
CA TYR A 115 9.81 1.34 -1.47
C TYR A 115 10.39 1.08 -2.85
N ALA A 116 10.05 1.94 -3.80
CA ALA A 116 10.72 2.03 -5.09
C ALA A 116 10.81 3.49 -5.53
N GLU A 117 11.89 3.87 -6.21
CA GLU A 117 11.88 5.09 -7.02
C GLU A 117 10.89 4.94 -8.20
N ALA A 118 10.27 6.04 -8.58
CA ALA A 118 9.37 6.06 -9.74
C ALA A 118 10.19 5.80 -11.02
N TYR A 119 9.59 5.08 -11.98
CA TYR A 119 10.20 4.83 -13.27
C TYR A 119 10.16 6.07 -14.19
#